data_AF-A0A2T4WLM0-F1
#
_entry.id   AF-A0A2T4WLM0-F1
#
_cell.length_a   1.000
_cell.length_b   1.000
_cell.length_c   1.000
_cell.angle_alpha   90.00
_cell.angle_beta   90.00
_cell.angle_gamma   90.00
#
_symmetry.space_group_name_H-M   'P 1'
#
loop_
_entity.id
_entity.type
_entity.pdbx_description
1 polymer ?
#
loop_
_entity_poly.entity_id
_entity_poly.type
_entity_poly.pdbx_seq_one_letter_code
_entity_poly.pdbx_strand_id
1 'polypeptide(L)'
;MLNFNEMPIEYLSEGAKFSLSYQELREHYLNFCDMSDADFLKNLADALHLACVICFLKEIPTYVCLSDKGIIHELVHLLKENGTTTEIEEIRDLFKLSLCLA
;
A
#
# COMPACT_ATOMS: atom_id res chain seq x y z
N MET A 1 23.07 -4.12 -19.68
CA MET A 1 21.97 -4.30 -18.72
C MET A 1 21.17 -3.02 -18.71
N LEU A 2 19.91 -3.05 -19.11
CA LEU A 2 19.05 -1.87 -19.00
C LEU A 2 18.65 -1.74 -17.53
N ASN A 3 19.00 -0.61 -16.90
CA ASN A 3 18.52 -0.26 -15.57
C ASN A 3 17.01 -0.01 -15.69
N PHE A 4 16.20 -0.94 -15.20
CA PHE A 4 14.74 -0.79 -15.14
C PHE A 4 14.28 0.23 -14.07
N ASN A 5 15.21 0.81 -13.28
CA ASN A 5 14.89 1.59 -12.08
C ASN A 5 14.44 3.03 -12.32
N GLU A 6 14.51 3.58 -13.53
CA GLU A 6 14.19 5.00 -13.78
C GLU A 6 13.02 5.22 -14.76
N MET A 7 12.44 4.16 -15.34
CA MET A 7 11.33 4.35 -16.26
C MET A 7 10.01 4.43 -15.51
N PRO A 8 9.18 5.46 -15.75
CA PRO A 8 7.87 5.55 -15.13
C PRO A 8 6.99 4.40 -15.61
N ILE A 9 6.17 3.86 -14.71
CA ILE A 9 5.09 2.95 -15.07
C ILE A 9 3.97 3.82 -15.63
N GLU A 10 3.58 3.55 -16.87
CA GLU A 10 2.53 4.28 -17.56
C GLU A 10 1.28 3.41 -17.69
N TYR A 11 0.10 4.00 -17.49
CA TYR A 11 -1.17 3.31 -17.68
C TYR A 11 -2.24 4.25 -18.23
N LEU A 12 -3.28 3.66 -18.83
CA LEU A 12 -4.43 4.39 -19.36
C LEU A 12 -5.66 4.12 -18.47
N SER A 13 -6.38 5.17 -18.13
CA SER A 13 -7.69 5.08 -17.47
C SER A 13 -8.63 6.09 -18.10
N GLU A 14 -9.79 5.63 -18.57
CA GLU A 14 -10.82 6.48 -19.22
C GLU A 14 -10.28 7.37 -20.36
N GLY A 15 -9.28 6.88 -21.10
CA GLY A 15 -8.66 7.62 -22.21
C GLY A 15 -7.62 8.66 -21.77
N ALA A 16 -7.39 8.85 -20.48
CA ALA A 16 -6.29 9.64 -19.94
C ALA A 16 -5.06 8.75 -19.66
N LYS A 17 -3.87 9.33 -19.89
CA LYS A 17 -2.57 8.69 -19.59
C LYS A 17 -2.05 9.17 -18.25
N PHE A 18 -1.65 8.20 -17.42
CA PHE A 18 -1.07 8.41 -16.12
C PHE A 18 0.34 7.81 -16.07
N SER A 19 1.19 8.36 -15.21
CA SER A 19 2.55 7.88 -14.99
C SER A 19 2.87 7.90 -13.49
N LEU A 20 3.55 6.87 -12.99
CA LEU A 20 4.04 6.81 -11.62
C LEU A 20 5.49 6.31 -11.59
N SER A 21 6.29 6.81 -10.65
CA SER A 21 7.65 6.33 -10.42
C SER A 21 7.63 5.09 -9.52
N TYR A 22 8.09 3.96 -10.04
CA TYR A 22 8.25 2.75 -9.22
C TYR A 22 9.24 2.98 -8.08
N GLN A 23 10.31 3.75 -8.34
CA GLN A 23 11.32 4.04 -7.33
C GLN A 23 10.73 4.84 -6.16
N GLU A 24 10.00 5.92 -6.45
CA GLU A 24 9.36 6.73 -5.39
C GLU A 24 8.35 5.89 -4.60
N LEU A 25 7.58 5.05 -5.29
CA LEU A 25 6.62 4.14 -4.66
C LEU A 25 7.32 3.15 -3.70
N ARG A 26 8.44 2.58 -4.12
CA ARG A 26 9.27 1.67 -3.32
C ARG A 26 9.89 2.37 -2.12
N GLU A 27 10.42 3.57 -2.30
CA GLU A 27 10.97 4.37 -1.20
C GLU A 27 9.90 4.71 -0.16
N HIS A 28 8.70 5.11 -0.60
CA HIS A 28 7.56 5.34 0.29
C HIS A 28 7.18 4.08 1.05
N TYR A 29 7.09 2.93 0.37
CA TYR A 29 6.82 1.64 1.02
C TYR A 29 7.85 1.30 2.09
N LEU A 30 9.15 1.44 1.79
CA LEU A 30 10.22 1.17 2.76
C LEU A 30 10.13 2.11 3.98
N ASN A 31 9.87 3.40 3.75
CA ASN A 31 9.67 4.35 4.84
C ASN A 31 8.52 3.91 5.77
N PHE A 32 7.38 3.47 5.23
CA PHE A 32 6.29 2.94 6.05
C PHE A 32 6.63 1.62 6.75
N CYS A 33 7.51 0.79 6.18
CA CYS A 33 7.97 -0.44 6.82
C CYS A 33 8.86 -0.16 8.05
N ASP A 34 9.64 0.92 7.98
CA ASP A 34 10.64 1.29 8.99
C ASP A 34 10.08 2.22 10.09
N MET A 35 8.92 2.85 9.87
CA MET A 35 8.26 3.70 10.87
C MET A 35 7.89 2.95 12.16
N SER A 36 7.89 3.65 13.28
CA SER A 36 7.27 3.18 14.52
C SER A 36 5.75 3.03 14.35
N ASP A 37 5.07 2.25 15.19
CA ASP A 37 3.59 2.12 15.10
C ASP A 37 2.88 3.44 15.34
N ALA A 38 3.39 4.25 16.27
CA ALA A 38 2.85 5.57 16.54
C ALA A 38 2.93 6.48 15.32
N ASP A 39 4.04 6.44 14.57
CA ASP A 39 4.18 7.27 13.36
C ASP A 39 3.42 6.68 12.17
N PHE A 40 3.35 5.36 12.06
CA PHE A 40 2.51 4.68 11.06
C PHE A 40 1.04 5.09 11.23
N LEU A 41 0.51 5.07 12.46
CA LEU A 41 -0.86 5.46 12.77
C LEU A 41 -1.14 6.95 12.48
N LYS A 42 -0.17 7.84 12.74
CA LYS A 42 -0.30 9.27 12.38
C LYS A 42 -0.40 9.48 10.86
N ASN A 43 0.19 8.60 10.05
CA ASN A 43 0.25 8.69 8.59
C ASN A 43 -0.65 7.66 7.90
N LEU A 44 -1.67 7.17 8.59
CA LEU A 44 -2.47 6.03 8.13
C LEU A 44 -3.22 6.28 6.82
N ALA A 45 -3.69 7.51 6.58
CA ALA A 45 -4.34 7.86 5.32
C ALA A 45 -3.38 7.73 4.12
N ASP A 46 -2.12 8.12 4.30
CA ASP A 46 -1.08 7.99 3.28
C ASP A 46 -0.67 6.53 3.10
N ALA A 47 -0.60 5.75 4.19
CA ALA A 47 -0.37 4.29 4.12
C ALA A 47 -1.48 3.58 3.34
N LEU A 48 -2.75 3.96 3.56
CA LEU A 48 -3.91 3.45 2.83
C LEU A 48 -3.85 3.80 1.34
N HIS A 49 -3.54 5.06 1.01
CA HIS A 49 -3.40 5.48 -0.38
C HIS A 49 -2.27 4.71 -1.09
N LEU A 50 -1.11 4.56 -0.43
CA LEU A 50 0.00 3.77 -0.94
C LEU A 50 -0.41 2.31 -1.18
N ALA A 51 -1.13 1.70 -0.24
CA ALA A 51 -1.61 0.34 -0.36
C ALA A 51 -2.56 0.17 -1.57
N CYS A 52 -3.45 1.14 -1.83
CA CYS A 52 -4.31 1.13 -3.02
C CYS A 52 -3.48 1.11 -4.32
N VAL A 53 -2.48 1.99 -4.43
CA VAL A 53 -1.63 2.09 -5.63
C VAL A 53 -0.82 0.81 -5.84
N ILE A 54 -0.23 0.26 -4.77
CA ILE A 54 0.54 -0.98 -4.85
C ILE A 54 -0.36 -2.17 -5.18
N CYS A 55 -1.55 -2.28 -4.58
CA CYS A 55 -2.51 -3.34 -4.92
C CYS A 55 -2.93 -3.27 -6.39
N PHE A 56 -3.19 -2.06 -6.90
CA PHE A 56 -3.49 -1.85 -8.32
C PHE A 56 -2.32 -2.30 -9.20
N LEU A 57 -1.11 -1.83 -8.91
CA LEU A 57 0.08 -2.15 -9.70
C LEU A 57 0.41 -3.65 -9.70
N LYS A 58 0.22 -4.31 -8.57
CA LYS A 58 0.44 -5.76 -8.41
C LYS A 58 -0.74 -6.61 -8.91
N GLU A 59 -1.78 -5.97 -9.42
CA GLU A 59 -3.03 -6.62 -9.86
C GLU A 59 -3.63 -7.55 -8.78
N ILE A 60 -3.54 -7.15 -7.51
CA ILE A 60 -4.09 -7.92 -6.40
C ILE A 60 -5.62 -7.98 -6.57
N PRO A 61 -6.24 -9.18 -6.61
CA PRO A 61 -7.67 -9.29 -6.78
C PRO A 61 -8.43 -8.55 -5.68
N THR A 62 -9.49 -7.83 -6.05
CA THR A 62 -10.25 -6.97 -5.12
C THR A 62 -10.79 -7.73 -3.91
N TYR A 63 -11.25 -8.98 -4.08
CA TYR A 63 -11.71 -9.81 -2.98
C TYR A 63 -10.61 -10.19 -1.98
N VAL A 64 -9.34 -10.14 -2.40
CA VAL A 64 -8.18 -10.40 -1.52
C VAL A 64 -7.87 -9.15 -0.71
N CYS A 65 -7.84 -7.97 -1.32
CA CYS A 65 -7.42 -6.74 -0.64
C CYS A 65 -8.54 -5.98 0.07
N LEU A 66 -9.80 -6.14 -0.32
CA LEU A 66 -10.97 -5.44 0.26
C LEU A 66 -11.84 -6.30 1.21
N SER A 67 -11.61 -7.61 1.31
CA SER A 67 -12.32 -8.43 2.31
C SER A 67 -11.91 -8.05 3.73
N ASP A 68 -12.63 -8.51 4.74
CA ASP A 68 -12.36 -8.20 6.16
C ASP A 68 -10.94 -8.65 6.62
N LYS A 69 -10.24 -9.47 5.84
CA LYS A 69 -8.84 -9.88 6.08
C LYS A 69 -7.84 -9.25 5.12
N GLY A 70 -8.33 -8.40 4.22
CA GLY A 70 -7.55 -7.72 3.20
C GLY A 70 -6.89 -6.48 3.75
N ILE A 71 -5.69 -6.19 3.26
CA ILE A 71 -4.88 -5.08 3.78
C ILE A 71 -5.58 -3.72 3.70
N ILE A 72 -6.32 -3.45 2.62
CA ILE A 72 -7.03 -2.17 2.47
C ILE A 72 -8.13 -2.06 3.52
N HIS A 73 -8.84 -3.15 3.79
CA HIS A 73 -9.91 -3.16 4.78
C HIS A 73 -9.36 -2.95 6.20
N GLU A 74 -8.30 -3.66 6.58
CA GLU A 74 -7.68 -3.50 7.90
C GLU A 74 -7.12 -2.09 8.11
N LEU A 75 -6.51 -1.47 7.08
CA LEU A 75 -6.08 -0.08 7.15
C LEU A 75 -7.27 0.90 7.30
N VAL A 76 -8.40 0.62 6.65
CA VAL A 76 -9.64 1.41 6.84
C VAL A 76 -10.21 1.23 8.25
N HIS A 77 -10.11 0.03 8.83
CA HIS A 77 -10.53 -0.18 10.20
C HIS A 77 -9.69 0.64 11.20
N LEU A 78 -8.37 0.72 10.99
CA LEU A 78 -7.50 1.55 11.83
C LEU A 78 -7.84 3.06 11.79
N LEU A 79 -8.52 3.54 10.74
CA LEU A 79 -8.99 4.93 10.66
C LEU A 79 -10.22 5.20 11.56
N LYS A 80 -10.87 4.15 12.08
CA LYS A 80 -12.09 4.26 12.88
C LYS A 80 -11.80 3.84 14.32
N GLU A 81 -12.35 4.58 15.26
CA GLU A 81 -12.30 4.18 16.67
C GLU A 81 -13.00 2.83 16.85
N ASN A 82 -12.33 1.86 17.49
CA ASN A 82 -12.79 0.48 17.65
C ASN A 82 -13.13 -0.22 16.30
N GLY A 83 -12.47 0.18 15.22
CA GLY A 83 -12.76 -0.33 13.89
C GLY A 83 -12.35 -1.78 13.67
N THR A 84 -11.33 -2.29 14.37
CA THR A 84 -10.83 -3.66 14.26
C THR A 84 -10.47 -4.22 15.63
N THR A 85 -10.46 -5.55 15.73
CA THR A 85 -9.91 -6.30 16.87
C THR A 85 -8.54 -6.91 16.54
N THR A 86 -8.06 -6.72 15.32
CA THR A 86 -6.74 -7.17 14.87
C THR A 86 -5.68 -6.25 15.47
N GLU A 87 -4.63 -6.83 16.04
CA GLU A 87 -3.53 -6.07 16.64
C GLU A 87 -2.73 -5.33 15.56
N ILE A 88 -2.17 -4.16 15.90
CA ILE A 88 -1.46 -3.32 14.93
C ILE A 88 -0.28 -4.05 14.30
N GLU A 89 0.46 -4.84 15.08
CA GLU A 89 1.59 -5.63 14.61
C GLU A 89 1.19 -6.61 13.51
N GLU A 90 0.03 -7.26 13.65
CA GLU A 90 -0.49 -8.21 12.65
C GLU A 90 -0.88 -7.48 11.35
N ILE A 91 -1.49 -6.29 11.45
CA ILE A 91 -1.83 -5.47 10.29
C ILE A 91 -0.55 -4.99 9.58
N ARG A 92 0.50 -4.67 10.33
CA ARG A 92 1.79 -4.27 9.77
C ARG A 92 2.55 -5.40 9.09
N ASP A 93 2.44 -6.62 9.62
CA ASP A 93 2.97 -7.81 8.96
C ASP A 93 2.20 -8.08 7.65
N LEU A 94 0.86 -7.96 7.68
CA LEU A 94 0.03 -8.06 6.49
C LEU A 94 0.38 -6.97 5.45
N PHE A 95 0.66 -5.75 5.90
CA PHE A 95 1.10 -4.63 5.06
C PHE A 95 2.37 -5.00 4.31
N LYS A 96 3.40 -5.45 5.04
CA LYS A 96 4.70 -5.86 4.47
C LYS A 96 4.55 -7.03 3.51
N LEU A 97 3.77 -8.05 3.88
CA LEU A 97 3.58 -9.24 3.06
C LEU A 97 2.85 -8.91 1.75
N SER A 98 1.75 -8.17 1.83
CA SER A 98 0.90 -7.86 0.68
C SER A 98 1.56 -6.88 -0.28
N LEU A 99 2.21 -5.86 0.28
CA LEU A 99 2.68 -4.69 -0.47
C LEU A 99 4.17 -4.72 -0.80
N CYS A 100 4.88 -5.81 -0.49
CA CYS A 100 6.30 -5.96 -0.81
C CYS A 100 6.59 -5.64 -2.29
N LEU A 101 7.46 -4.65 -2.49
CA LEU A 101 8.04 -4.24 -3.76
C LEU A 101 9.50 -4.70 -3.78
N ALA A 102 9.91 -5.43 -4.81
CA ALA A 102 11.31 -5.86 -5.01
C ALA A 102 12.20 -4.63 -5.29
#